data_AF-A0A9N9IUG3-F1
#
_entry.id   AF-A0A9N9IUG3-F1
#
_cell.length_a   1.000
_cell.length_b   1.000
_cell.length_c   1.000
_cell.angle_alpha   90.00
_cell.angle_beta   90.00
_cell.angle_gamma   90.00
#
_symmetry.space_group_name_H-M   'P 1'
#
loop_
_entity.id
_entity.type
_entity.pdbx_description
1 polymer ?
#
loop_
_entity_poly.entity_id
_entity_poly.type
_entity_poly.pdbx_seq_one_letter_code
_entity_poly.pdbx_strand_id
1 'polypeptide(L)'
;MTTTAKLSDNITDKGGEFQRKPSTFRNTISKDSDAVFTPERDRYHLYVSWACPWAHRTIIVRALKGLEDIIGLSVVDYFMGERGWKFSTPEETPGCIPDTVNNAQYLSELYFKANPDYDGRISLVKNNLTFAIIVNNESSEIIRIFNDAFDDFVPETRGKTFYPKHLANEIDKINDWIYNKINTGVYKCGFATTQDAYMNNIGPLFEALDDVEAILSKNEFLVGNTFTEADIRLLTTVI
;
A
#
# COMPACT_ATOMS: atom_id res chain seq x y z
N MET A 1 0.35 -11.41 -30.66
CA MET A 1 0.24 -12.44 -29.61
C MET A 1 0.42 -11.72 -28.29
N THR A 2 -0.67 -11.38 -27.63
CA THR A 2 -0.66 -10.66 -26.36
C THR A 2 -0.35 -11.69 -25.27
N THR A 3 0.86 -11.63 -24.72
CA THR A 3 1.26 -12.46 -23.59
C THR A 3 0.37 -12.10 -22.41
N THR A 4 -0.63 -12.95 -22.11
CA THR A 4 -1.38 -12.88 -20.86
C THR A 4 -0.38 -13.21 -19.76
N ALA A 5 0.21 -12.19 -19.15
CA ALA A 5 0.99 -12.35 -17.94
C ALA A 5 0.04 -12.90 -16.87
N LYS A 6 0.12 -14.21 -16.63
CA LYS A 6 -0.62 -14.85 -15.56
C LYS A 6 -0.18 -14.22 -14.25
N LEU A 7 -1.13 -13.59 -13.55
CA LEU A 7 -0.91 -13.04 -12.22
C LEU A 7 -0.63 -14.19 -11.24
N SER A 8 0.67 -14.48 -11.07
CA SER A 8 1.26 -15.38 -10.07
C SER A 8 0.53 -16.71 -9.83
N ASP A 9 0.85 -17.72 -10.63
CA ASP A 9 0.25 -19.07 -10.56
C ASP A 9 0.57 -19.89 -9.29
N ASN A 10 1.32 -19.38 -8.31
CA ASN A 10 1.53 -20.07 -7.02
C ASN A 10 1.78 -19.06 -5.90
N ILE A 11 0.75 -18.78 -5.11
CA ILE A 11 0.83 -17.92 -3.91
C ILE A 11 1.04 -18.73 -2.62
N THR A 12 1.07 -20.06 -2.71
CA THR A 12 1.34 -20.96 -1.60
C THR A 12 2.56 -21.84 -1.88
N ASP A 13 3.26 -22.25 -0.82
CA ASP A 13 4.33 -23.24 -0.93
C ASP A 13 3.80 -24.69 -0.85
N LYS A 14 4.72 -25.66 -0.90
CA LYS A 14 4.37 -27.10 -0.84
C LYS A 14 3.71 -27.52 0.48
N GLY A 15 3.89 -26.75 1.55
CA GLY A 15 3.23 -26.96 2.85
C GLY A 15 1.82 -26.35 2.91
N GLY A 16 1.43 -25.57 1.89
CA GLY A 16 0.17 -24.86 1.83
C GLY A 16 0.21 -23.49 2.52
N GLU A 17 1.38 -23.01 2.91
CA GLU A 17 1.57 -21.69 3.52
C GLU A 17 1.57 -20.60 2.45
N PHE A 18 0.87 -19.50 2.71
CA PHE A 18 0.86 -18.34 1.83
C PHE A 18 2.22 -17.62 1.83
N GLN A 19 2.75 -17.39 0.63
CA GLN A 19 4.02 -16.71 0.40
C GLN A 19 3.81 -15.38 -0.32
N ARG A 20 3.94 -14.27 0.42
CA ARG A 20 3.84 -12.92 -0.15
C ARG A 20 5.15 -12.53 -0.82
N LYS A 21 5.15 -12.42 -2.15
CA LYS A 21 6.29 -11.84 -2.88
C LYS A 21 6.51 -10.37 -2.47
N PRO A 22 7.76 -9.93 -2.23
CA PRO A 22 8.07 -8.55 -1.88
C PRO A 22 7.87 -7.59 -3.05
N SER A 23 7.61 -6.32 -2.71
CA SER A 23 7.56 -5.18 -3.63
C SER A 23 8.96 -4.88 -4.21
N THR A 24 9.05 -4.62 -5.51
CA THR A 24 10.33 -4.49 -6.25
C THR A 24 10.68 -3.07 -6.66
N PHE A 25 9.71 -2.17 -6.81
CA PHE A 25 9.98 -0.74 -7.04
C PHE A 25 10.06 -0.03 -5.69
N ARG A 26 11.25 0.45 -5.33
CA ARG A 26 11.59 0.93 -3.98
C ARG A 26 12.30 2.29 -3.97
N ASN A 27 12.14 3.08 -5.02
CA ASN A 27 12.72 4.42 -5.04
C ASN A 27 11.97 5.33 -4.06
N THR A 28 12.66 6.37 -3.57
CA THR A 28 12.08 7.38 -2.69
C THR A 28 11.93 8.72 -3.41
N ILE A 29 11.17 9.63 -2.80
CA ILE A 29 11.11 11.04 -3.20
C ILE A 29 11.68 11.85 -2.06
N SER A 30 12.71 12.63 -2.35
CA SER A 30 13.45 13.41 -1.35
C SER A 30 13.77 14.81 -1.86
N LYS A 31 14.02 15.73 -0.92
CA LYS A 31 14.54 17.08 -1.19
C LYS A 31 16.07 17.11 -1.23
N ASP A 32 16.73 15.98 -1.00
CA ASP A 32 18.18 15.88 -1.05
C ASP A 32 18.71 16.25 -2.44
N SER A 33 19.90 16.87 -2.48
CA SER A 33 20.47 17.40 -3.73
C SER A 33 20.76 16.36 -4.80
N ASP A 34 20.91 15.09 -4.41
CA ASP A 34 21.16 13.94 -5.26
C ASP A 34 19.91 13.08 -5.50
N ALA A 35 18.73 13.53 -5.05
CA ALA A 35 17.49 12.80 -5.21
C ALA A 35 17.11 12.67 -6.69
N VAL A 36 16.94 11.42 -7.15
CA VAL A 36 16.46 11.11 -8.51
C VAL A 36 15.01 11.59 -8.71
N PHE A 37 14.20 11.52 -7.64
CA PHE A 37 12.81 11.97 -7.64
C PHE A 37 12.63 13.07 -6.60
N THR A 38 12.31 14.28 -7.05
CA THR A 38 12.14 15.48 -6.23
C THR A 38 10.66 15.85 -6.07
N PRO A 39 10.22 16.27 -4.88
CA PRO A 39 8.82 16.56 -4.63
C PRO A 39 8.37 17.78 -5.46
N GLU A 40 7.36 17.59 -6.29
CA GLU A 40 6.82 18.60 -7.20
C GLU A 40 5.29 18.44 -7.32
N ARG A 41 4.58 19.56 -7.49
CA ARG A 41 3.16 19.56 -7.84
C ARG A 41 2.96 18.98 -9.23
N ASP A 42 1.85 18.27 -9.42
CA ASP A 42 1.45 17.73 -10.72
C ASP A 42 2.53 16.87 -11.39
N ARG A 43 3.43 16.26 -10.60
CA ARG A 43 4.46 15.33 -11.07
C ARG A 43 4.13 13.88 -10.76
N TYR A 44 3.36 13.64 -9.70
CA TYR A 44 3.11 12.30 -9.18
C TYR A 44 1.65 11.91 -9.23
N HIS A 45 1.41 10.65 -9.58
CA HIS A 45 0.07 10.07 -9.62
C HIS A 45 0.01 8.79 -8.80
N LEU A 46 -1.05 8.60 -8.05
CA LEU A 46 -1.30 7.42 -7.22
C LEU A 46 -2.39 6.55 -7.87
N TYR A 47 -2.06 5.29 -8.13
CA TYR A 47 -2.98 4.27 -8.63
C TYR A 47 -3.38 3.37 -7.48
N VAL A 48 -4.66 3.30 -7.13
CA VAL A 48 -5.17 2.54 -5.97
C VAL A 48 -6.39 1.69 -6.34
N SER A 49 -6.80 0.81 -5.42
CA SER A 49 -8.10 0.14 -5.38
C SER A 49 -8.66 0.39 -3.99
N TRP A 50 -9.94 0.77 -3.90
CA TRP A 50 -10.63 0.91 -2.61
C TRP A 50 -10.66 -0.39 -1.81
N ALA A 51 -10.62 -1.55 -2.49
CA ALA A 51 -10.66 -2.87 -1.85
C ALA A 51 -9.30 -3.32 -1.27
N CYS A 52 -8.20 -2.61 -1.58
CA CYS A 52 -6.87 -3.04 -1.19
C CYS A 52 -6.40 -2.37 0.11
N PRO A 53 -6.18 -3.10 1.21
CA PRO A 53 -5.80 -2.50 2.49
C PRO A 53 -4.43 -1.81 2.43
N TRP A 54 -3.52 -2.33 1.61
CA TRP A 54 -2.19 -1.75 1.40
C TRP A 54 -2.27 -0.39 0.72
N ALA A 55 -3.11 -0.25 -0.31
CA ALA A 55 -3.31 1.02 -0.97
C ALA A 55 -4.14 1.99 -0.12
N HIS A 56 -5.10 1.48 0.65
CA HIS A 56 -5.91 2.29 1.54
C HIS A 56 -5.05 3.08 2.54
N ARG A 57 -3.92 2.54 3.00
CA ARG A 57 -2.93 3.29 3.82
C ARG A 57 -2.46 4.57 3.14
N THR A 58 -2.12 4.47 1.85
CA THR A 58 -1.61 5.60 1.06
C THR A 58 -2.70 6.64 0.81
N ILE A 59 -3.95 6.21 0.65
CA ILE A 59 -5.13 7.09 0.52
C ILE A 59 -5.35 7.86 1.82
N ILE A 60 -5.37 7.16 2.96
CA ILE A 60 -5.56 7.77 4.28
C ILE A 60 -4.48 8.83 4.52
N VAL A 61 -3.21 8.50 4.31
CA VAL A 61 -2.11 9.46 4.54
C VAL A 61 -2.15 10.61 3.52
N ARG A 62 -2.52 10.35 2.25
CA ARG A 62 -2.72 11.39 1.24
C ARG A 62 -3.74 12.42 1.71
N ALA A 63 -4.89 11.98 2.23
CA ALA A 63 -5.92 12.86 2.75
C ALA A 63 -5.48 13.57 4.05
N LEU A 64 -4.93 12.82 5.00
CA LEU A 64 -4.50 13.39 6.29
C LEU A 64 -3.37 14.43 6.17
N LYS A 65 -2.59 14.37 5.09
CA LYS A 65 -1.54 15.33 4.72
C LYS A 65 -2.00 16.41 3.75
N GLY A 66 -3.24 16.42 3.27
CA GLY A 66 -3.71 17.46 2.34
C GLY A 66 -3.05 17.40 0.97
N LEU A 67 -2.69 16.19 0.50
CA LEU A 67 -1.95 15.99 -0.75
C LEU A 67 -2.85 15.83 -1.99
N GLU A 68 -4.15 16.11 -1.86
CA GLU A 68 -5.14 15.85 -2.88
C GLU A 68 -4.89 16.62 -4.17
N ASP A 69 -4.49 17.89 -4.04
CA ASP A 69 -4.19 18.81 -5.15
C ASP A 69 -2.72 18.75 -5.61
N ILE A 70 -1.96 17.76 -5.13
CA ILE A 70 -0.52 17.62 -5.42
C ILE A 70 -0.23 16.27 -6.07
N ILE A 71 -0.91 15.22 -5.59
CA ILE A 71 -0.75 13.85 -6.06
C ILE A 71 -2.08 13.42 -6.66
N GLY A 72 -2.10 13.25 -7.98
CA GLY A 72 -3.27 12.77 -8.72
C GLY A 72 -3.68 11.36 -8.27
N LEU A 73 -4.90 10.97 -8.58
CA LEU A 73 -5.47 9.68 -8.16
C LEU A 73 -6.20 9.01 -9.32
N SER A 74 -5.92 7.73 -9.53
CA SER A 74 -6.77 6.83 -10.33
C SER A 74 -7.12 5.61 -9.50
N VAL A 75 -8.35 5.16 -9.64
CA VAL A 75 -8.90 4.06 -8.86
C VAL A 75 -9.37 2.96 -9.80
N VAL A 76 -8.71 1.82 -9.70
CA VAL A 76 -9.09 0.61 -10.45
C VAL A 76 -10.38 0.01 -9.91
N ASP A 77 -10.99 -0.82 -10.74
CA ASP A 77 -12.12 -1.67 -10.39
C ASP A 77 -11.84 -2.51 -9.13
N TYR A 78 -12.86 -2.78 -8.33
CA TYR A 78 -12.75 -3.69 -7.19
C TYR A 78 -12.57 -5.14 -7.65
N PHE A 79 -13.08 -5.48 -8.84
CA PHE A 79 -12.97 -6.82 -9.40
C PHE A 79 -11.63 -7.02 -10.10
N MET A 80 -10.78 -7.88 -9.53
CA MET A 80 -9.52 -8.29 -10.13
C MET A 80 -9.72 -9.53 -11.01
N GLY A 81 -9.98 -9.30 -12.30
CA GLY A 81 -10.16 -10.38 -13.30
C GLY A 81 -8.84 -11.02 -13.76
N GLU A 82 -8.89 -11.85 -14.81
CA GLU A 82 -7.74 -12.61 -15.32
C GLU A 82 -6.55 -11.73 -15.75
N ARG A 83 -6.85 -10.52 -16.27
CA ARG A 83 -5.84 -9.52 -16.67
C ARG A 83 -5.42 -8.59 -15.52
N GLY A 84 -5.95 -8.82 -14.32
CA GLY A 84 -5.71 -8.04 -13.12
C GLY A 84 -6.65 -6.84 -12.99
N TRP A 85 -6.14 -5.81 -12.35
CA TRP A 85 -6.86 -4.57 -12.06
C TRP A 85 -7.16 -3.78 -13.33
N LYS A 86 -8.45 -3.60 -13.63
CA LYS A 86 -8.95 -2.81 -14.77
C LYS A 86 -9.20 -1.36 -14.34
N PHE A 87 -8.94 -0.39 -15.21
CA PHE A 87 -9.43 0.97 -15.08
C PHE A 87 -10.84 1.07 -15.68
N SER A 88 -11.86 0.74 -14.88
CA SER A 88 -13.27 0.91 -15.26
C SER A 88 -13.68 2.39 -15.14
N THR A 89 -14.68 2.79 -15.92
CA THR A 89 -15.34 4.09 -15.82
C THR A 89 -16.24 4.16 -14.58
N PRO A 90 -16.55 5.36 -14.06
CA PRO A 90 -17.51 5.52 -12.96
C PRO A 90 -18.90 4.95 -13.28
N GLU A 91 -19.30 4.94 -14.55
CA GLU A 91 -20.56 4.37 -15.04
C GLU A 91 -20.54 2.84 -15.04
N GLU A 92 -19.41 2.22 -15.41
CA GLU A 92 -19.24 0.77 -15.32
C GLU A 92 -19.14 0.29 -13.87
N THR A 93 -18.45 1.04 -13.02
CA THR A 93 -18.24 0.69 -11.62
C THR A 93 -18.13 1.95 -10.76
N PRO A 94 -19.15 2.28 -9.95
CA PRO A 94 -19.15 3.46 -9.09
C PRO A 94 -17.91 3.54 -8.19
N GLY A 95 -17.32 4.72 -8.09
CA GLY A 95 -16.10 4.96 -7.30
C GLY A 95 -14.80 4.69 -8.03
N CYS A 96 -14.83 4.11 -9.24
CA CYS A 96 -13.64 4.05 -10.09
C CYS A 96 -13.25 5.43 -10.61
N ILE A 97 -11.95 5.65 -10.81
CA ILE A 97 -11.39 6.84 -11.44
C ILE A 97 -10.44 6.35 -12.54
N PRO A 98 -10.79 6.49 -13.83
CA PRO A 98 -9.96 6.03 -14.93
C PRO A 98 -8.54 6.60 -14.89
N ASP A 99 -7.61 5.92 -15.57
CA ASP A 99 -6.26 6.45 -15.77
C ASP A 99 -6.26 7.53 -16.86
N THR A 100 -6.30 8.80 -16.45
CA THR A 100 -6.20 9.94 -17.37
C THR A 100 -4.75 10.31 -17.71
N VAL A 101 -3.77 9.70 -17.03
CA VAL A 101 -2.35 10.01 -17.20
C VAL A 101 -1.73 9.19 -18.32
N ASN A 102 -1.90 7.86 -18.30
CA ASN A 102 -1.36 6.98 -19.34
C ASN A 102 -2.43 6.40 -20.26
N ASN A 103 -3.71 6.61 -19.96
CA ASN A 103 -4.84 6.01 -20.67
C ASN A 103 -4.76 4.47 -20.69
N ALA A 104 -4.16 3.87 -19.65
CA ALA A 104 -4.07 2.43 -19.52
C ALA A 104 -5.45 1.83 -19.26
N GLN A 105 -5.70 0.64 -19.81
CA GLN A 105 -6.93 -0.12 -19.53
C GLN A 105 -6.76 -1.06 -18.33
N TYR A 106 -5.52 -1.49 -18.08
CA TYR A 106 -5.16 -2.34 -16.96
C TYR A 106 -3.91 -1.83 -16.26
N LEU A 107 -3.83 -2.01 -14.94
CA LEU A 107 -2.66 -1.63 -14.16
C LEU A 107 -1.38 -2.34 -14.64
N SER A 108 -1.51 -3.55 -15.16
CA SER A 108 -0.41 -4.35 -15.72
C SER A 108 0.31 -3.63 -16.87
N GLU A 109 -0.40 -2.83 -17.66
CA GLU A 109 0.16 -2.06 -18.77
C GLU A 109 1.16 -1.01 -18.25
N LEU A 110 0.93 -0.42 -17.07
CA LEU A 110 1.87 0.50 -16.44
C LEU A 110 3.15 -0.20 -15.98
N TYR A 111 3.03 -1.42 -15.46
CA TYR A 111 4.18 -2.23 -15.04
C TYR A 111 5.06 -2.63 -16.23
N PHE A 112 4.45 -3.14 -17.31
CA PHE A 112 5.19 -3.50 -18.51
C PHE A 112 5.78 -2.30 -19.26
N LYS A 113 5.13 -1.12 -19.15
CA LYS A 113 5.70 0.13 -19.66
C LYS A 113 6.94 0.55 -18.86
N ALA A 114 6.94 0.36 -17.54
CA ALA A 114 8.08 0.69 -16.67
C ALA A 114 9.22 -0.34 -16.75
N ASN A 115 8.89 -1.63 -16.89
CA ASN A 115 9.83 -2.72 -17.07
C ASN A 115 9.17 -3.82 -17.94
N PRO A 116 9.54 -3.95 -19.23
CA PRO A 116 8.98 -4.96 -20.13
C PRO A 116 9.15 -6.41 -19.64
N ASP A 117 10.19 -6.68 -18.85
CA ASP A 117 10.52 -8.02 -18.32
C ASP A 117 10.00 -8.24 -16.89
N TYR A 118 9.02 -7.43 -16.43
CA TYR A 118 8.49 -7.53 -15.07
C TYR A 118 7.78 -8.87 -14.80
N ASP A 119 8.24 -9.61 -13.79
CA ASP A 119 7.72 -10.92 -13.38
C ASP A 119 7.12 -10.93 -11.95
N GLY A 120 7.09 -9.76 -11.31
CA GLY A 120 6.59 -9.56 -9.96
C GLY A 120 5.07 -9.45 -9.87
N ARG A 121 4.56 -9.21 -8.65
CA ARG A 121 3.14 -8.90 -8.45
C ARG A 121 2.83 -7.50 -8.97
N ILE A 122 1.75 -7.34 -9.72
CA ILE A 122 1.23 -6.04 -10.13
C ILE A 122 0.44 -5.46 -8.94
N SER A 123 1.11 -4.61 -8.17
CA SER A 123 0.57 -3.93 -6.98
C SER A 123 0.23 -2.47 -7.32
N LEU A 124 -0.47 -1.76 -6.44
CA LEU A 124 -0.88 -0.38 -6.67
C LEU A 124 0.34 0.58 -6.60
N VAL A 125 0.36 1.63 -7.44
CA VAL A 125 1.60 2.31 -7.92
C VAL A 125 1.59 3.81 -7.65
N LYS A 126 2.78 4.40 -7.40
CA LYS A 126 3.06 5.83 -7.64
C LYS A 126 3.84 6.03 -8.95
N ASN A 127 3.33 6.86 -9.86
CA ASN A 127 3.93 7.12 -11.19
C ASN A 127 4.45 8.55 -11.31
N ASN A 128 5.50 8.74 -12.11
CA ASN A 128 6.08 10.04 -12.46
C ASN A 128 5.54 10.49 -13.84
N LEU A 129 5.09 11.75 -13.95
CA LEU A 129 4.43 12.29 -15.14
C LEU A 129 5.39 12.59 -16.31
N THR A 130 6.68 12.77 -16.05
CA THR A 130 7.71 13.07 -17.09
C THR A 130 8.39 11.83 -17.67
N PHE A 131 8.40 10.71 -16.94
CA PHE A 131 8.88 9.40 -17.38
C PHE A 131 8.02 8.36 -16.69
N ALA A 132 7.32 7.50 -17.43
CA ALA A 132 6.43 6.47 -16.90
C ALA A 132 7.21 5.39 -16.12
N ILE A 133 7.72 5.76 -14.94
CA ILE A 133 8.51 4.96 -14.04
C ILE A 133 7.70 4.83 -12.76
N ILE A 134 7.49 3.59 -12.34
CA ILE A 134 6.97 3.27 -11.02
C ILE A 134 8.04 3.66 -10.01
N VAL A 135 7.76 4.71 -9.22
CA VAL A 135 8.70 5.19 -8.20
C VAL A 135 8.78 4.17 -7.07
N ASN A 136 7.61 3.82 -6.52
CA ASN A 136 7.51 2.93 -5.38
C ASN A 136 6.18 2.14 -5.45
N ASN A 137 6.21 0.87 -5.10
CA ASN A 137 5.02 0.02 -4.94
C ASN A 137 4.93 -0.68 -3.57
N GLU A 138 5.67 -0.17 -2.58
CA GLU A 138 5.64 -0.59 -1.17
C GLU A 138 4.86 0.42 -0.32
N SER A 139 3.65 0.04 0.12
CA SER A 139 2.76 0.92 0.88
C SER A 139 3.39 1.54 2.12
N SER A 140 4.26 0.79 2.82
CA SER A 140 4.88 1.27 4.06
C SER A 140 5.90 2.38 3.82
N GLU A 141 6.57 2.38 2.67
CA GLU A 141 7.49 3.45 2.27
C GLU A 141 6.73 4.63 1.68
N ILE A 142 5.69 4.38 0.89
CA ILE A 142 4.88 5.45 0.29
C ILE A 142 4.26 6.35 1.38
N ILE A 143 3.71 5.77 2.44
CA ILE A 143 3.15 6.58 3.54
C ILE A 143 4.23 7.41 4.25
N ARG A 144 5.46 6.91 4.36
CA ARG A 144 6.59 7.66 4.93
C ARG A 144 7.04 8.78 3.99
N ILE A 145 7.07 8.54 2.68
CA ILE A 145 7.32 9.59 1.68
C ILE A 145 6.27 10.70 1.75
N PHE A 146 4.98 10.35 1.89
CA PHE A 146 3.91 11.34 2.00
C PHE A 146 3.98 12.15 3.31
N ASN A 147 4.59 11.57 4.34
CA ASN A 147 4.64 12.16 5.66
C ASN A 147 5.44 13.48 5.71
N ASP A 148 6.48 13.63 4.89
CA ASP A 148 7.36 14.81 4.93
C ASP A 148 7.83 15.36 3.57
N ALA A 149 7.95 14.53 2.52
CA ALA A 149 8.58 14.96 1.26
C ALA A 149 7.85 16.15 0.61
N PHE A 150 6.53 16.27 0.82
CA PHE A 150 5.69 17.30 0.21
C PHE A 150 5.31 18.45 1.16
N ASP A 151 5.89 18.52 2.37
CA ASP A 151 5.53 19.51 3.40
C ASP A 151 5.61 20.98 2.95
N ASP A 152 6.43 21.27 1.93
CA ASP A 152 6.55 22.63 1.40
C ASP A 152 5.30 23.07 0.64
N PHE A 153 4.53 22.11 0.10
CA PHE A 153 3.33 22.36 -0.68
C PHE A 153 2.03 22.35 0.14
N VAL A 154 2.07 21.88 1.40
CA VAL A 154 0.90 21.71 2.29
C VAL A 154 1.07 22.48 3.61
N PRO A 155 1.03 23.82 3.60
CA PRO A 155 1.31 24.62 4.80
C PRO A 155 0.37 24.33 5.99
N GLU A 156 -0.87 23.91 5.74
CA GLU A 156 -1.86 23.61 6.79
C GLU A 156 -1.56 22.33 7.58
N THR A 157 -0.93 21.34 6.95
CA THR A 157 -0.58 20.05 7.54
C THR A 157 0.94 19.88 7.70
N ARG A 158 1.71 20.95 7.45
CA ARG A 158 3.17 20.97 7.56
C ARG A 158 3.59 20.58 8.97
N GLY A 159 4.56 19.69 9.09
CA GLY A 159 5.04 19.19 10.37
C GLY A 159 4.12 18.17 11.06
N LYS A 160 2.89 17.94 10.56
CA LYS A 160 2.07 16.80 10.98
C LYS A 160 2.75 15.52 10.54
N THR A 161 3.09 14.67 11.50
CA THR A 161 3.81 13.42 11.26
C THR A 161 3.08 12.25 11.91
N PHE A 162 3.01 11.14 11.19
CA PHE A 162 2.52 9.84 11.70
C PHE A 162 3.67 8.91 12.09
N TYR A 163 4.91 9.38 11.98
CA TYR A 163 6.13 8.66 12.38
C TYR A 163 7.07 9.61 13.15
N PRO A 164 6.67 10.08 14.34
CA PRO A 164 7.50 10.98 15.15
C PRO A 164 8.77 10.26 15.63
N LYS A 165 9.93 10.91 15.46
CA LYS A 165 11.25 10.31 15.75
C LYS A 165 11.40 9.73 17.17
N HIS A 166 10.75 10.34 18.16
CA HIS A 166 10.82 9.87 19.55
C HIS A 166 10.01 8.59 19.81
N LEU A 167 9.05 8.24 18.94
CA LEU A 167 8.28 6.98 19.01
C LEU A 167 8.68 5.97 17.92
N ALA A 168 9.60 6.32 17.02
CA ALA A 168 9.96 5.52 15.84
C ALA A 168 10.25 4.04 16.18
N ASN A 169 11.05 3.79 17.22
CA ASN A 169 11.40 2.44 17.65
C ASN A 169 10.19 1.62 18.14
N GLU A 170 9.23 2.26 18.81
CA GLU A 170 8.02 1.60 19.28
C GLU A 170 7.05 1.34 18.13
N ILE A 171 6.92 2.31 17.22
CA ILE A 171 6.13 2.17 15.99
C ILE A 171 6.67 1.01 15.15
N ASP A 172 7.98 0.93 14.94
CA ASP A 172 8.58 -0.15 14.14
C ASP A 172 8.36 -1.53 14.77
N LYS A 173 8.49 -1.63 16.11
CA LYS A 173 8.19 -2.87 16.84
C LYS A 173 6.74 -3.28 16.69
N ILE A 174 5.80 -2.35 16.85
CA ILE A 174 4.37 -2.65 16.71
C ILE A 174 4.03 -3.02 15.26
N ASN A 175 4.55 -2.26 14.30
CA ASN A 175 4.33 -2.50 12.88
C ASN A 175 4.82 -3.87 12.41
N ASP A 176 5.90 -4.40 12.99
CA ASP A 176 6.43 -5.71 12.63
C ASP A 176 5.43 -6.82 12.96
N TRP A 177 4.97 -6.91 14.21
CA TRP A 177 4.03 -7.98 14.58
C TRP A 177 2.62 -7.74 14.01
N ILE A 178 2.15 -6.49 13.89
CA ILE A 178 0.89 -6.19 13.19
C ILE A 178 0.99 -6.62 11.72
N TYR A 179 2.10 -6.35 11.04
CA TYR A 179 2.27 -6.78 9.66
C TYR A 179 2.28 -8.32 9.52
N ASN A 180 3.07 -8.99 10.37
CA ASN A 180 3.31 -10.43 10.25
C ASN A 180 2.12 -11.28 10.72
N LYS A 181 1.48 -10.88 11.82
CA LYS A 181 0.41 -11.64 12.49
C LYS A 181 -1.00 -11.16 12.16
N ILE A 182 -1.21 -9.89 11.81
CA ILE A 182 -2.55 -9.36 11.50
C ILE A 182 -2.68 -9.07 10.01
N ASN A 183 -1.99 -8.05 9.49
CA ASN A 183 -2.19 -7.58 8.12
C ASN A 183 -1.92 -8.67 7.08
N THR A 184 -0.84 -9.44 7.25
CA THR A 184 -0.54 -10.62 6.43
C THR A 184 -1.16 -11.88 7.02
N GLY A 185 -1.38 -11.94 8.33
CA GLY A 185 -1.94 -13.12 9.00
C GLY A 185 -3.32 -13.53 8.49
N VAL A 186 -4.21 -12.56 8.22
CA VAL A 186 -5.51 -12.85 7.61
C VAL A 186 -5.37 -13.46 6.22
N TYR A 187 -4.38 -13.05 5.42
CA TYR A 187 -4.08 -13.67 4.13
C TYR A 187 -3.47 -15.06 4.29
N LYS A 188 -2.59 -15.26 5.28
CA LYS A 188 -2.03 -16.59 5.58
C LYS A 188 -3.10 -17.59 5.96
N CYS A 189 -4.08 -17.16 6.77
CA CYS A 189 -5.24 -17.99 7.10
C CYS A 189 -6.14 -18.22 5.87
N GLY A 190 -6.52 -17.15 5.16
CA GLY A 190 -7.49 -17.22 4.08
C GLY A 190 -7.00 -17.90 2.80
N PHE A 191 -5.69 -17.91 2.55
CA PHE A 191 -5.07 -18.58 1.40
C PHE A 191 -4.38 -19.89 1.75
N ALA A 192 -4.42 -20.33 3.01
CA ALA A 192 -3.91 -21.64 3.38
C ALA A 192 -4.64 -22.75 2.60
N THR A 193 -3.87 -23.69 2.03
CA THR A 193 -4.43 -24.84 1.29
C THR A 193 -4.37 -26.14 2.09
N THR A 194 -3.87 -26.11 3.32
CA THR A 194 -3.83 -27.24 4.26
C THR A 194 -4.38 -26.81 5.61
N GLN A 195 -4.94 -27.77 6.36
CA GLN A 195 -5.45 -27.51 7.72
C GLN A 195 -4.32 -27.06 8.64
N ASP A 196 -3.14 -27.68 8.54
CA ASP A 196 -1.99 -27.34 9.38
C ASP A 196 -1.52 -25.90 9.13
N ALA A 197 -1.40 -25.48 7.86
CA ALA A 197 -1.04 -24.09 7.54
C ALA A 197 -2.07 -23.09 8.07
N TYR A 198 -3.36 -23.40 7.98
CA TYR A 198 -4.39 -22.56 8.59
C TYR A 198 -4.23 -22.49 10.13
N MET A 199 -4.08 -23.64 10.80
CA MET A 199 -3.98 -23.71 12.25
C MET A 199 -2.72 -23.01 12.79
N ASN A 200 -1.61 -23.08 12.05
CA ASN A 200 -0.36 -22.40 12.40
C ASN A 200 -0.48 -20.87 12.38
N ASN A 201 -1.44 -20.31 11.64
CA ASN A 201 -1.60 -18.87 11.47
C ASN A 201 -2.80 -18.30 12.23
N ILE A 202 -3.87 -19.07 12.41
CA ILE A 202 -5.09 -18.58 13.06
C ILE A 202 -4.88 -18.28 14.55
N GLY A 203 -4.13 -19.12 15.26
CA GLY A 203 -3.78 -18.89 16.68
C GLY A 203 -2.99 -17.58 16.85
N PRO A 204 -1.83 -17.42 16.19
CA PRO A 204 -1.05 -16.17 16.25
C PRO A 204 -1.81 -14.91 15.81
N LEU A 205 -2.76 -15.04 14.88
CA LEU A 205 -3.63 -13.93 14.47
C LEU A 205 -4.52 -13.47 15.64
N PHE A 206 -5.23 -14.39 16.30
CA PHE A 206 -6.10 -14.04 17.42
C PHE A 206 -5.32 -13.60 18.66
N GLU A 207 -4.18 -14.23 18.96
CA GLU A 207 -3.29 -13.76 20.03
C GLU A 207 -2.82 -12.31 19.78
N ALA A 208 -2.50 -11.96 18.53
CA ALA A 208 -2.12 -10.59 18.19
C ALA A 208 -3.31 -9.60 18.29
N LEU A 209 -4.54 -10.04 18.03
CA LEU A 209 -5.73 -9.21 18.24
C LEU A 209 -6.00 -9.00 19.74
N ASP A 210 -5.76 -10.01 20.58
CA ASP A 210 -5.83 -9.88 22.04
C ASP A 210 -4.74 -8.90 22.55
N ASP A 211 -3.54 -8.94 21.97
CA ASP A 211 -2.48 -7.97 22.27
C ASP A 211 -2.90 -6.53 21.89
N VAL A 212 -3.54 -6.34 20.73
CA VAL A 212 -4.13 -5.05 20.31
C VAL A 212 -5.16 -4.57 21.35
N GLU A 213 -6.11 -5.43 21.72
CA GLU A 213 -7.17 -5.11 22.69
C GLU A 213 -6.57 -4.76 24.07
N ALA A 214 -5.53 -5.47 24.50
CA ALA A 214 -4.85 -5.19 25.76
C ALA A 214 -4.16 -3.82 25.78
N ILE A 215 -3.73 -3.31 24.62
CA ILE A 215 -3.18 -1.96 24.44
C ILE A 215 -4.31 -0.93 24.41
N LEU A 216 -5.31 -1.13 23.54
CA LEU A 216 -6.38 -0.15 23.28
C LEU A 216 -7.43 -0.06 24.40
N SER A 217 -7.54 -1.06 25.25
CA SER A 217 -8.35 -0.97 26.49
C SER A 217 -7.79 0.04 27.51
N LYS A 218 -6.54 0.49 27.34
CA LYS A 218 -5.86 1.43 28.24
C LYS A 218 -5.41 2.72 27.55
N ASN A 219 -5.46 2.77 26.22
CA ASN A 219 -4.96 3.86 25.40
C ASN A 219 -5.90 4.10 24.22
N GLU A 220 -6.00 5.33 23.75
CA GLU A 220 -6.75 5.69 22.54
C GLU A 220 -6.07 5.20 21.26
N PHE A 221 -4.72 5.10 21.27
CA PHE A 221 -3.90 4.70 20.12
C PHE A 221 -2.82 3.70 20.50
N LEU A 222 -2.27 3.00 19.51
CA LEU A 222 -1.35 1.88 19.71
C LEU A 222 0.00 2.27 20.33
N VAL A 223 0.52 3.46 20.03
CA VAL A 223 1.87 3.89 20.45
C VAL A 223 1.81 5.26 21.10
N GLY A 224 2.35 5.39 22.31
CA GLY A 224 2.49 6.67 23.02
C GLY A 224 1.19 7.46 23.20
N ASN A 225 0.03 6.77 23.15
CA ASN A 225 -1.31 7.38 23.11
C ASN A 225 -1.43 8.51 22.06
N THR A 226 -0.75 8.36 20.94
CA THR A 226 -0.71 9.31 19.83
C THR A 226 -1.08 8.58 18.55
N PHE A 227 -1.88 9.19 17.67
CA PHE A 227 -2.21 8.60 16.39
C PHE A 227 -0.98 8.57 15.46
N THR A 228 -0.60 7.37 15.01
CA THR A 228 0.61 7.10 14.21
C THR A 228 0.32 6.24 12.98
N GLU A 229 1.34 5.96 12.17
CA GLU A 229 1.24 5.04 11.05
C GLU A 229 0.91 3.59 11.49
N ALA A 230 1.16 3.23 12.75
CA ALA A 230 0.75 1.93 13.29
C ALA A 230 -0.77 1.78 13.31
N ASP A 231 -1.49 2.82 13.75
CA ASP A 231 -2.95 2.84 13.80
C ASP A 231 -3.53 2.76 12.38
N ILE A 232 -2.97 3.52 11.43
CA ILE A 232 -3.36 3.47 10.02
C ILE A 232 -3.18 2.06 9.43
N ARG A 233 -2.05 1.42 9.73
CA ARG A 233 -1.72 0.08 9.22
C ARG A 233 -2.60 -1.00 9.83
N LEU A 234 -3.02 -0.86 11.09
CA LEU A 234 -3.99 -1.74 11.74
C LEU A 234 -5.40 -1.52 11.18
N LEU A 235 -5.86 -0.25 11.16
CA LEU A 235 -7.20 0.16 10.75
C LEU A 235 -7.60 -0.45 9.40
N THR A 236 -6.68 -0.37 8.44
CA THR A 236 -6.91 -0.87 7.08
C THR A 236 -7.14 -2.38 6.99
N THR A 237 -6.89 -3.16 8.05
CA THR A 237 -7.23 -4.59 8.12
C THR A 237 -8.49 -4.88 8.93
N VAL A 238 -8.84 -4.05 9.90
CA VAL A 238 -9.96 -4.32 10.83
C VAL A 238 -11.30 -3.72 10.39
N ILE A 239 -11.29 -2.80 9.42
CA ILE A 239 -12.47 -2.10 8.90
C ILE A 239 -13.30 -2.94 7.92
#